data_AF-A0A2N2HH46-F1
#
_entry.id   AF-A0A2N2HH46-F1
#
_cell.length_a   1.000
_cell.length_b   1.000
_cell.length_c   1.000
_cell.angle_alpha   90.00
_cell.angle_beta   90.00
_cell.angle_gamma   90.00
#
_symmetry.space_group_name_H-M   'P 1'
#
loop_
_entity.id
_entity.type
_entity.pdbx_description
1 polymer ?
#
loop_
_entity_poly.entity_id
_entity_poly.type
_entity_poly.pdbx_seq_one_letter_code
_entity_poly.pdbx_strand_id
1 'polypeptide(L)'
;RLSVPKEQSPEDEGGELNIIPFLDIIVNILIFVLATLAVTFTATIETTPPSSGGKGPRIISESKSLNLTVFITNDGISIKAAGGSIAPGCEGIGTGITIPAIGADPDGQPVLDYAAVTRCAKRLKDQSPDFKDETQIRITASNNISYRKLIGTIDAVRGTAADKTDLFPDVLFAVPR
;
A
#
# COMPACT_ATOMS: atom_id res chain seq x y z
N ARG A 1 -67.38 -4.14 57.03
CA ARG A 1 -65.97 -3.77 57.25
C ARG A 1 -65.27 -3.89 55.91
N LEU A 2 -65.09 -2.78 55.19
CA LEU A 2 -64.45 -2.75 53.88
C LEU A 2 -62.93 -2.92 54.06
N SER A 3 -62.35 -3.81 53.28
CA SER A 3 -60.92 -4.06 53.16
C SER A 3 -60.20 -2.84 52.59
N VAL A 4 -59.31 -2.26 53.37
CA VAL A 4 -58.38 -1.22 52.93
C VAL A 4 -57.36 -1.85 51.99
N PRO A 5 -57.12 -1.30 50.78
CA PRO A 5 -56.04 -1.75 49.91
C PRO A 5 -54.69 -1.49 50.57
N LYS A 6 -53.82 -2.49 50.58
CA LYS A 6 -52.44 -2.36 51.06
C LYS A 6 -51.68 -1.47 50.08
N GLU A 7 -51.29 -0.26 50.50
CA GLU A 7 -50.36 0.58 49.75
C GLU A 7 -48.98 -0.10 49.74
N GLN A 8 -48.45 -0.28 48.54
CA GLN A 8 -47.20 -0.97 48.27
C GLN A 8 -46.05 0.00 48.54
N SER A 9 -45.16 -0.33 49.48
CA SER A 9 -44.00 0.48 49.82
C SER A 9 -42.96 0.44 48.69
N PRO A 10 -42.19 1.52 48.46
CA PRO A 10 -41.21 1.62 47.36
C PRO A 10 -40.07 0.57 47.41
N GLU A 11 -39.99 -0.21 48.49
CA GLU A 11 -39.06 -1.34 48.64
C GLU A 11 -39.57 -2.62 47.92
N ASP A 12 -40.85 -2.67 47.52
CA ASP A 12 -41.48 -3.79 46.81
C ASP A 12 -41.55 -3.56 45.27
N GLU A 13 -41.01 -2.45 44.75
CA GLU A 13 -40.90 -2.15 43.30
C GLU A 13 -39.63 -2.73 42.65
N GLY A 14 -38.74 -3.32 43.46
CA GLY A 14 -37.57 -4.10 43.01
C GLY A 14 -37.90 -5.56 42.71
N GLY A 15 -39.14 -5.86 42.31
CA GLY A 15 -39.55 -7.19 41.88
C GLY A 15 -38.70 -7.67 40.72
N GLU A 16 -38.06 -8.84 40.89
CA GLU A 16 -37.22 -9.58 39.94
C GLU A 16 -36.71 -8.73 38.76
N LEU A 17 -35.51 -8.15 38.93
CA LEU A 17 -34.84 -7.38 37.88
C LEU A 17 -34.98 -8.12 36.53
N ASN A 18 -35.75 -7.53 35.60
CA ASN A 18 -35.95 -8.14 34.31
C ASN A 18 -34.61 -8.08 33.56
N ILE A 19 -33.91 -9.22 33.51
CA ILE A 19 -32.59 -9.32 32.89
C ILE A 19 -32.66 -9.40 31.35
N ILE A 20 -33.85 -9.62 30.78
CA ILE A 20 -34.03 -9.79 29.33
C ILE A 20 -33.61 -8.52 28.57
N PRO A 21 -34.03 -7.30 28.96
CA PRO A 21 -33.55 -6.06 28.35
C PRO A 21 -32.04 -5.84 28.48
N PHE A 22 -31.44 -6.19 29.64
CA PHE A 22 -30.00 -6.01 29.84
C PHE A 22 -29.18 -6.97 28.97
N LEU A 23 -29.65 -8.21 28.83
CA LEU A 23 -29.00 -9.21 27.99
C LEU A 23 -29.08 -8.79 26.51
N ASP A 24 -30.22 -8.26 26.06
CA ASP A 24 -30.38 -7.76 24.68
C ASP A 24 -29.42 -6.59 24.38
N ILE A 25 -29.26 -5.64 25.32
CA ILE A 25 -28.30 -4.54 25.19
C ILE A 25 -26.86 -5.09 25.09
N ILE A 26 -26.47 -6.02 25.96
CA ILE A 26 -25.10 -6.55 25.99
C ILE A 26 -24.81 -7.36 24.72
N VAL A 27 -25.73 -8.20 24.26
CA VAL A 27 -25.56 -9.03 23.06
C VAL A 27 -25.46 -8.17 21.79
N ASN A 28 -26.29 -7.12 21.68
CA ASN A 28 -26.22 -6.20 20.55
C ASN A 28 -24.89 -5.42 20.51
N ILE A 29 -24.41 -4.97 21.67
CA ILE A 29 -23.09 -4.33 21.77
C ILE A 29 -21.97 -5.32 21.40
N LEU A 30 -22.04 -6.56 21.89
CA LEU A 30 -21.04 -7.59 21.62
C LEU A 30 -20.93 -7.87 20.11
N ILE A 31 -22.06 -8.00 19.40
CA ILE A 31 -22.08 -8.24 17.95
C ILE A 31 -21.44 -7.07 17.20
N PHE A 32 -21.70 -5.82 17.60
CA PHE A 32 -21.08 -4.64 16.99
C PHE A 32 -19.56 -4.58 17.23
N VAL A 33 -19.11 -4.96 18.44
CA VAL A 33 -17.68 -5.04 18.78
C VAL A 33 -16.99 -6.15 17.99
N LEU A 34 -17.60 -7.33 17.88
CA LEU A 34 -17.05 -8.44 17.08
C LEU A 34 -16.95 -8.09 15.59
N ALA A 35 -17.94 -7.37 15.05
CA ALA A 35 -17.93 -6.90 13.67
C ALA A 35 -16.80 -5.88 13.39
N THR A 36 -16.50 -5.00 14.34
CA THR A 36 -15.42 -4.00 14.19
C THR A 36 -14.02 -4.62 14.28
N LEU A 37 -13.82 -5.67 15.08
CA LEU A 37 -12.54 -6.38 15.18
C LEU A 37 -12.18 -7.16 13.90
N ALA A 38 -13.17 -7.69 13.18
CA ALA A 38 -12.94 -8.52 11.98
C ALA A 38 -12.43 -7.73 10.76
N VAL A 39 -12.53 -6.39 10.75
CA VAL A 39 -12.23 -5.56 9.57
C VAL A 39 -10.80 -5.00 9.58
N THR A 40 -9.93 -5.45 10.50
CA THR A 40 -8.51 -5.08 10.44
C THR A 40 -7.80 -5.88 9.36
N PHE A 41 -8.08 -5.58 8.09
CA PHE A 41 -7.27 -6.03 6.96
C PHE A 41 -5.90 -5.37 7.07
N THR A 42 -4.96 -6.06 7.72
CA THR A 42 -3.55 -5.74 7.65
C THR A 42 -3.03 -6.16 6.28
N ALA A 43 -3.10 -5.26 5.30
CA ALA A 43 -2.27 -5.36 4.11
C ALA A 43 -0.82 -5.12 4.54
N THR A 44 -0.16 -6.16 5.04
CA THR A 44 1.27 -6.10 5.38
C THR A 44 2.05 -6.15 4.08
N ILE A 45 2.62 -5.01 3.67
CA ILE A 45 3.63 -5.00 2.62
C ILE A 45 4.94 -5.37 3.29
N GLU A 46 5.44 -6.57 3.02
CA GLU A 46 6.80 -6.95 3.38
C GLU A 46 7.77 -6.06 2.57
N THR A 47 8.46 -5.17 3.27
CA THR A 47 9.44 -4.25 2.70
C THR A 47 10.63 -4.18 3.63
N THR A 48 11.82 -4.15 3.07
CA THR A 48 13.05 -4.02 3.85
C THR A 48 13.40 -2.53 3.96
N PRO A 49 13.52 -1.97 5.18
CA PRO A 49 13.79 -0.55 5.36
C PRO A 49 15.16 -0.17 4.78
N PRO A 50 15.33 1.08 4.30
CA PRO A 50 16.63 1.54 3.80
C PRO A 50 17.63 1.50 4.96
N SER A 51 18.75 0.80 4.79
CA SER A 51 19.87 0.90 5.72
C SER A 51 20.39 2.34 5.70
N SER A 52 20.15 3.10 6.79
CA SER A 52 20.59 4.48 6.97
C SER A 52 22.11 4.62 7.19
N GLY A 53 22.90 3.60 6.87
CA GLY A 53 24.34 3.58 7.02
C GLY A 53 25.04 2.89 5.85
N GLY A 54 24.88 3.39 4.63
CA GLY A 54 25.78 3.16 3.48
C GLY A 54 26.02 1.71 2.99
N LYS A 55 25.49 0.71 3.69
CA LYS A 55 25.60 -0.72 3.41
C LYS A 55 24.22 -1.32 3.67
N GLY A 56 23.29 -1.09 2.74
CA GLY A 56 22.21 -2.04 2.55
C GLY A 56 22.78 -3.38 2.07
N PRO A 57 22.02 -4.48 2.12
CA PRO A 57 22.48 -5.76 1.59
C PRO A 57 22.80 -5.57 0.10
N ARG A 58 24.09 -5.47 -0.21
CA ARG A 58 24.60 -5.75 -1.55
C ARG A 58 24.66 -7.27 -1.62
N ILE A 59 23.57 -7.89 -2.07
CA ILE A 59 23.75 -9.18 -2.73
C ILE A 59 24.47 -8.82 -4.02
N ILE A 60 25.78 -9.07 -4.03
CA ILE A 60 26.60 -8.96 -5.23
C ILE A 60 26.10 -10.08 -6.14
N SER A 61 25.10 -9.76 -6.97
CA SER A 61 24.86 -10.58 -8.15
C SER A 61 25.97 -10.26 -9.13
N GLU A 62 26.81 -11.25 -9.43
CA GLU A 62 27.86 -11.14 -10.45
C GLU A 62 27.29 -11.04 -11.88
N SER A 63 25.96 -11.07 -12.04
CA SER A 63 25.30 -10.83 -13.32
C SER A 63 25.07 -9.35 -13.58
N LYS A 64 24.98 -8.99 -14.87
CA LYS A 64 24.51 -7.70 -15.36
C LYS A 64 23.10 -7.47 -14.78
N SER A 65 23.02 -6.77 -13.66
CA SER A 65 21.76 -6.49 -12.93
C SER A 65 21.16 -5.16 -13.36
N LEU A 66 19.84 -5.11 -13.55
CA LEU A 66 19.04 -3.97 -13.97
C LEU A 66 19.00 -2.86 -12.90
N ASN A 67 19.08 -3.21 -11.61
CA ASN A 67 19.07 -2.31 -10.44
C ASN A 67 18.06 -1.17 -10.58
N LEU A 68 16.81 -1.54 -10.84
CA LEU A 68 15.75 -0.60 -11.11
C LEU A 68 15.47 0.31 -9.90
N THR A 69 15.48 1.61 -10.13
CA THR A 69 15.12 2.64 -9.15
C THR A 69 14.01 3.52 -9.71
N VAL A 70 12.88 3.55 -9.03
CA VAL A 70 11.70 4.35 -9.39
C VAL A 70 11.65 5.58 -8.50
N PHE A 71 11.57 6.75 -9.11
CA PHE A 71 11.46 8.03 -8.43
C PHE A 71 10.18 8.76 -8.83
N ILE A 72 9.32 9.00 -7.84
CA ILE A 72 8.03 9.68 -8.03
C ILE A 72 8.21 11.17 -7.76
N THR A 73 7.86 12.01 -8.73
CA THR A 73 7.93 13.47 -8.68
C THR A 73 6.59 14.09 -9.04
N ASN A 74 6.49 15.42 -8.95
CA ASN A 74 5.29 16.16 -9.36
C ASN A 74 5.03 16.11 -10.86
N ASP A 75 6.08 15.90 -11.66
CA ASP A 75 5.97 15.84 -13.11
C ASP A 75 5.64 14.42 -13.61
N GLY A 76 5.68 13.41 -12.73
CA GLY A 76 5.39 12.01 -13.04
C GLY A 76 6.37 11.05 -12.39
N ILE A 77 6.74 10.00 -13.12
CA ILE A 77 7.61 8.93 -12.65
C ILE A 77 8.89 8.91 -13.49
N SER A 78 10.03 9.02 -12.83
CA SER A 78 11.36 8.85 -13.42
C SER A 78 11.92 7.50 -13.01
N ILE A 79 12.32 6.70 -14.00
CA ILE A 79 12.87 5.37 -13.79
C ILE A 79 14.35 5.39 -14.15
N LYS A 80 15.18 4.81 -13.29
CA LYS A 80 16.62 4.64 -13.51
C LYS A 80 16.97 3.17 -13.44
N ALA A 81 17.80 2.73 -14.37
CA ALA A 81 18.43 1.41 -14.35
C ALA A 81 19.94 1.57 -14.14
N ALA A 82 20.67 0.46 -13.98
CA ALA A 82 22.12 0.45 -13.88
C ALA A 82 22.82 1.16 -15.06
N GLY A 83 22.21 1.12 -16.26
CA GLY A 83 22.72 1.78 -17.47
C GLY A 83 22.41 3.28 -17.58
N GLY A 84 21.59 3.85 -16.70
CA GLY A 84 21.20 5.26 -16.74
C GLY A 84 19.70 5.49 -16.58
N SER A 85 19.29 6.75 -16.72
CA SER A 85 17.87 7.15 -16.71
C SER A 85 17.15 6.60 -17.94
N ILE A 86 15.90 6.16 -17.75
CA ILE A 86 15.07 5.63 -18.82
C ILE A 86 14.32 6.79 -19.49
N ALA A 87 14.41 6.86 -20.82
CA ALA A 87 13.77 7.85 -21.66
C ALA A 87 12.23 7.80 -21.55
N PRO A 88 11.51 8.89 -21.88
CA PRO A 88 10.06 8.90 -21.98
C PRO A 88 9.53 7.71 -22.82
N GLY A 89 8.47 7.05 -22.34
CA GLY A 89 7.88 5.90 -23.04
C GLY A 89 8.64 4.57 -22.91
N CYS A 90 9.70 4.53 -22.10
CA CYS A 90 10.47 3.32 -21.80
C CYS A 90 11.14 2.70 -23.04
N GLU A 91 11.59 3.55 -23.95
CA GLU A 91 12.19 3.14 -25.23
C GLU A 91 13.71 2.94 -25.17
N GLY A 92 14.35 3.26 -24.05
CA GLY A 92 15.78 3.10 -23.87
C GLY A 92 16.32 4.03 -22.79
N ILE A 93 17.64 4.28 -22.81
CA ILE A 93 18.30 5.23 -21.91
C ILE A 93 18.16 6.64 -22.50
N GLY A 94 17.74 7.60 -21.68
CA GLY A 94 17.59 8.99 -22.09
C GLY A 94 17.22 9.92 -20.95
N THR A 95 17.14 11.21 -21.26
CA THR A 95 16.82 12.27 -20.30
C THR A 95 15.32 12.53 -20.25
N GLY A 96 14.82 12.90 -19.08
CA GLY A 96 13.44 13.33 -18.87
C GLY A 96 12.66 12.44 -17.92
N ILE A 97 11.35 12.72 -17.82
CA ILE A 97 10.42 11.92 -17.04
C ILE A 97 9.99 10.73 -17.88
N THR A 98 10.23 9.52 -17.35
CA THR A 98 9.96 8.26 -18.06
C THR A 98 8.47 8.09 -18.35
N ILE A 99 7.62 8.41 -17.37
CA ILE A 99 6.16 8.37 -17.48
C ILE A 99 5.63 9.69 -16.92
N PRO A 100 5.27 10.67 -17.77
CA PRO A 100 4.74 11.94 -17.30
C PRO A 100 3.40 11.75 -16.59
N ALA A 101 3.11 12.64 -15.62
CA ALA A 101 1.80 12.68 -14.99
C ALA A 101 0.72 13.05 -16.02
N ILE A 102 -0.45 12.42 -15.91
CA ILE A 102 -1.61 12.69 -16.79
C ILE A 102 -2.19 14.09 -16.49
N GLY A 103 -1.97 14.58 -15.27
CA GLY A 103 -2.43 15.88 -14.80
C GLY A 103 -2.22 15.99 -13.29
N ALA A 104 -2.94 16.91 -12.66
CA ALA A 104 -3.01 17.06 -11.21
C ALA A 104 -4.42 16.70 -10.71
N ASP A 105 -4.50 16.06 -9.56
CA ASP A 105 -5.76 15.82 -8.86
C ASP A 105 -6.23 17.09 -8.13
N PRO A 106 -7.44 17.09 -7.51
CA PRO A 106 -7.97 18.27 -6.81
C PRO A 106 -7.07 18.77 -5.66
N ASP A 107 -6.22 17.89 -5.12
CA ASP A 107 -5.27 18.20 -4.05
C ASP A 107 -3.92 18.72 -4.60
N GLY A 108 -3.81 18.94 -5.92
CA GLY A 108 -2.61 19.44 -6.60
C GLY A 108 -1.51 18.38 -6.76
N GLN A 109 -1.83 17.11 -6.57
CA GLN A 109 -0.87 16.01 -6.62
C GLN A 109 -0.89 15.34 -8.01
N PRO A 110 0.21 14.72 -8.48
CA PRO A 110 0.28 14.15 -9.84
C PRO A 110 -0.63 12.93 -10.03
N VAL A 111 -1.46 12.92 -11.08
CA VAL A 111 -2.21 11.74 -11.50
C VAL A 111 -1.28 10.81 -12.27
N LEU A 112 -1.01 9.63 -11.71
CA LEU A 112 -0.03 8.67 -12.23
C LEU A 112 -0.70 7.61 -13.12
N ASP A 113 -0.08 7.27 -14.25
CA ASP A 113 -0.47 6.14 -15.10
C ASP A 113 0.18 4.85 -14.61
N TYR A 114 -0.47 4.15 -13.68
CA TYR A 114 0.02 2.86 -13.16
C TYR A 114 0.11 1.78 -14.24
N ALA A 115 -0.75 1.81 -15.26
CA ALA A 115 -0.69 0.83 -16.34
C ALA A 115 0.57 1.05 -17.22
N ALA A 116 0.96 2.30 -17.46
CA ALA A 116 2.23 2.61 -18.11
C ALA A 116 3.44 2.15 -17.28
N VAL A 117 3.38 2.28 -15.95
CA VAL A 117 4.44 1.80 -15.04
C VAL A 117 4.62 0.29 -15.18
N THR A 118 3.53 -0.48 -15.13
CA THR A 118 3.59 -1.94 -15.29
C THR A 118 4.14 -2.34 -16.65
N ARG A 119 3.67 -1.70 -17.74
CA ARG A 119 4.20 -1.96 -19.09
C ARG A 119 5.70 -1.65 -19.20
N CYS A 120 6.13 -0.56 -18.59
CA CYS A 120 7.52 -0.16 -18.56
C CYS A 120 8.40 -1.16 -17.80
N ALA A 121 7.97 -1.54 -16.59
CA ALA A 121 8.67 -2.50 -15.75
C ALA A 121 8.80 -3.85 -16.46
N LYS A 122 7.72 -4.33 -17.09
CA LYS A 122 7.73 -5.56 -17.91
C LYS A 122 8.71 -5.45 -19.07
N ARG A 123 8.64 -4.36 -19.85
CA ARG A 123 9.55 -4.13 -20.99
C ARG A 123 11.01 -4.14 -20.56
N LEU A 124 11.35 -3.49 -19.46
CA LEU A 124 12.73 -3.44 -18.93
C LEU A 124 13.18 -4.82 -18.42
N LYS A 125 12.30 -5.58 -17.78
CA LYS A 125 12.60 -6.95 -17.33
C LYS A 125 12.78 -7.92 -18.50
N ASP A 126 12.02 -7.74 -19.58
CA ASP A 126 12.10 -8.56 -20.80
C ASP A 126 13.26 -8.18 -21.74
N GLN A 127 13.99 -7.08 -21.48
CA GLN A 127 15.10 -6.61 -22.33
C GLN A 127 16.31 -7.56 -22.34
N SER A 128 16.54 -8.31 -21.26
CA SER A 128 17.63 -9.29 -21.19
C SER A 128 17.17 -10.53 -20.42
N PRO A 129 17.56 -11.75 -20.85
CA PRO A 129 17.38 -12.96 -20.05
C PRO A 129 17.99 -12.84 -18.64
N ASP A 130 19.10 -12.11 -18.51
CA ASP A 130 19.81 -11.91 -17.23
C ASP A 130 18.97 -11.16 -16.18
N PHE A 131 17.96 -10.40 -16.60
CA PHE A 131 17.11 -9.61 -15.70
C PHE A 131 15.86 -10.38 -15.23
N LYS A 132 15.59 -11.57 -15.78
CA LYS A 132 14.39 -12.35 -15.45
C LYS A 132 14.37 -12.79 -13.99
N ASP A 133 15.54 -13.13 -13.46
CA ASP A 133 15.72 -13.60 -12.08
C ASP A 133 15.81 -12.42 -11.09
N GLU A 134 15.85 -11.17 -11.57
CA GLU A 134 15.90 -10.01 -10.69
C GLU A 134 14.53 -9.75 -10.06
N THR A 135 14.49 -9.81 -8.73
CA THR A 135 13.26 -9.62 -7.93
C THR A 135 13.18 -8.26 -7.26
N GLN A 136 14.31 -7.56 -7.16
CA GLN A 136 14.45 -6.36 -6.33
C GLN A 136 14.22 -5.08 -7.11
N ILE A 137 13.48 -4.15 -6.50
CA ILE A 137 13.30 -2.79 -7.01
C ILE A 137 13.44 -1.76 -5.90
N ARG A 138 14.08 -0.63 -6.19
CA ARG A 138 14.17 0.51 -5.29
C ARG A 138 13.10 1.54 -5.62
N ILE A 139 12.40 2.06 -4.62
CA ILE A 139 11.38 3.08 -4.81
C ILE A 139 11.64 4.24 -3.87
N THR A 140 11.52 5.45 -4.40
CA THR A 140 11.62 6.71 -3.66
C THR A 140 10.62 7.71 -4.24
N ALA A 141 10.22 8.69 -3.44
CA ALA A 141 9.29 9.74 -3.84
C ALA A 141 9.76 11.08 -3.29
N SER A 142 9.28 12.16 -3.92
CA SER A 142 9.42 13.52 -3.41
C SER A 142 8.56 13.68 -2.14
N ASN A 143 9.00 14.50 -1.18
CA ASN A 143 8.38 14.63 0.15
C ASN A 143 6.90 15.01 0.13
N ASN A 144 6.45 15.65 -0.94
CA ASN A 144 5.08 16.12 -1.08
C ASN A 144 4.15 15.10 -1.75
N ILE A 145 4.64 13.91 -2.13
CA ILE A 145 3.81 12.87 -2.76
C ILE A 145 3.02 12.10 -1.71
N SER A 146 1.70 11.94 -1.91
CA SER A 146 0.86 11.19 -0.98
C SER A 146 1.24 9.70 -0.91
N TYR A 147 1.11 9.12 0.29
CA TYR A 147 1.40 7.71 0.54
C TYR A 147 0.61 6.77 -0.39
N ARG A 148 -0.65 7.10 -0.71
CA ARG A 148 -1.47 6.32 -1.65
C ARG A 148 -0.82 6.18 -3.02
N LYS A 149 -0.15 7.21 -3.53
CA LYS A 149 0.52 7.18 -4.84
C LYS A 149 1.78 6.33 -4.82
N LEU A 150 2.49 6.36 -3.70
CA LEU A 150 3.61 5.48 -3.46
C LEU A 150 3.17 4.01 -3.50
N ILE A 151 2.09 3.67 -2.78
CA ILE A 151 1.54 2.29 -2.76
C ILE A 151 1.03 1.87 -4.15
N GLY A 152 0.29 2.73 -4.85
CA GLY A 152 -0.15 2.41 -6.22
C GLY A 152 1.02 2.17 -7.17
N THR A 153 2.14 2.88 -6.99
CA THR A 153 3.36 2.65 -7.77
C THR A 153 4.02 1.32 -7.40
N ILE A 154 4.04 0.96 -6.10
CA ILE A 154 4.50 -0.35 -5.62
C ILE A 154 3.72 -1.48 -6.29
N ASP A 155 2.40 -1.40 -6.27
CA ASP A 155 1.54 -2.43 -6.86
C ASP A 155 1.75 -2.52 -8.38
N ALA A 156 1.93 -1.37 -9.05
CA ALA A 156 2.19 -1.31 -10.47
C ALA A 156 3.52 -1.97 -10.89
N VAL A 157 4.58 -1.82 -10.10
CA VAL A 157 5.90 -2.42 -10.42
C VAL A 157 6.02 -3.87 -9.98
N ARG A 158 5.32 -4.28 -8.91
CA ARG A 158 5.21 -5.69 -8.52
C ARG A 158 4.46 -6.47 -9.59
N GLY A 159 3.46 -5.83 -10.21
CA GLY A 159 2.58 -6.43 -11.21
C GLY A 159 1.62 -7.40 -10.54
N THR A 160 0.31 -7.19 -10.65
CA THR A 160 -0.66 -8.18 -10.11
C THR A 160 -1.98 -8.20 -10.89
N ALA A 161 -2.50 -9.43 -10.97
CA ALA A 161 -3.80 -9.95 -11.42
C ALA A 161 -4.01 -10.32 -12.91
N ALA A 162 -3.48 -9.60 -13.89
CA ALA A 162 -3.76 -9.94 -15.29
C ALA A 162 -2.83 -11.04 -15.87
N ASP A 163 -1.53 -11.01 -15.56
CA ASP A 163 -0.52 -11.84 -16.24
C ASP A 163 0.11 -12.95 -15.38
N LYS A 164 -0.29 -13.12 -14.10
CA LYS A 164 0.23 -14.14 -13.15
C LYS A 164 1.76 -14.16 -12.90
N THR A 165 2.53 -13.21 -13.43
CA THR A 165 3.98 -13.13 -13.22
C THR A 165 4.31 -11.97 -12.30
N ASP A 166 4.87 -12.27 -11.12
CA ASP A 166 5.45 -11.25 -10.25
C ASP A 166 6.69 -10.66 -10.95
N LEU A 167 6.64 -9.35 -11.24
CA LEU A 167 7.74 -8.64 -11.90
C LEU A 167 8.86 -8.37 -10.89
N PHE A 168 8.60 -7.53 -9.89
CA PHE A 168 9.59 -7.18 -8.87
C PHE A 168 8.96 -7.30 -7.48
N PRO A 169 8.87 -8.52 -6.91
CA PRO A 169 8.19 -8.75 -5.63
C PRO A 169 8.89 -8.06 -4.44
N ASP A 170 10.21 -7.88 -4.51
CA ASP A 170 11.02 -7.37 -3.39
C ASP A 170 11.19 -5.85 -3.50
N VAL A 171 10.46 -5.10 -2.69
CA VAL A 171 10.49 -3.63 -2.71
C VAL A 171 11.38 -3.08 -1.60
N LEU A 172 12.40 -2.33 -2.03
CA LEU A 172 13.32 -1.58 -1.19
C LEU A 172 12.97 -0.09 -1.23
N PHE A 173 12.81 0.53 -0.07
CA PHE A 173 12.75 1.99 -0.03
C PHE A 173 14.15 2.58 -0.17
N ALA A 174 14.30 3.54 -1.07
CA ALA A 174 15.51 4.35 -1.18
C ALA A 174 15.30 5.70 -0.51
N VAL A 175 16.39 6.26 0.02
CA VAL A 175 16.37 7.64 0.51
C VAL A 175 16.45 8.56 -0.71
N PRO A 176 15.54 9.55 -0.84
CA PRO A 176 15.68 10.56 -1.88
C PRO A 176 17.03 11.27 -1.69
N ARG A 177 17.86 11.24 -2.73
CA ARG A 177 19.14 11.94 -2.77
C ARG A 177 19.12 12.97 -3.89
#